data_AF-A0A0P7C1F2-F1
#
_entry.id   AF-A0A0P7C1F2-F1
#
_cell.length_a   1.000
_cell.length_b   1.000
_cell.length_c   1.000
_cell.angle_alpha   90.00
_cell.angle_beta   90.00
_cell.angle_gamma   90.00
#
_symmetry.space_group_name_H-M   'P 1'
#
loop_
_entity.id
_entity.type
_entity.pdbx_description
1 polymer ?
#
loop_
_entity_poly.entity_id
_entity_poly.type
_entity_poly.pdbx_seq_one_letter_code
_entity_poly.pdbx_strand_id
1 'polypeptide(L)'
;MKNQNKLKRVSYILLLFLLWSCQKNTDPPVAESTVPTLRIITENKQAVTSKDTYLNATLSVENGESFSADIEIRGRGNTTWSFPKKPFKIKLKEKAGLLGLKPEKRWVLLANYLDPSLLQNAVAMGIGQLLKMPYTNHMKPVNLWLNNEFLGSYTLTEQIEVKENRVNVGDDGLLLSLDTIIEPDDDYFFSSHYKLPVQIKHPEITSQAQIDKISNEFDQLEKRVFAADFPGNDYLKYFDAEAMANYLLVYTLTCNEEINHPKSTYLYKTAEGKFHIGPIWDFDWAFSYEQSQVHYLNPNRPLFWNWQAVGTTFFGRIAADPAVKSLFKEKWQTFRQQDFNKLLSFVDKYADEIKESRREDFKKWGRGSSDFETEKENMKDWLTARAVYIDELVADY
;
A
#
# COMPACT_ATOMS: atom_id res chain seq x y z
N MET A 1 -9.55 -98.37 -38.06
CA MET A 1 -9.15 -97.37 -39.06
C MET A 1 -8.74 -96.09 -38.33
N LYS A 2 -7.45 -95.92 -38.01
CA LYS A 2 -6.54 -94.91 -38.60
C LYS A 2 -7.18 -93.52 -38.76
N ASN A 3 -6.84 -92.59 -37.86
CA ASN A 3 -5.98 -91.48 -38.27
C ASN A 3 -5.31 -90.80 -37.06
N GLN A 4 -4.00 -90.59 -37.22
CA GLN A 4 -3.14 -89.82 -36.31
C GLN A 4 -3.41 -88.32 -36.49
N ASN A 5 -3.26 -87.52 -35.43
CA ASN A 5 -2.47 -86.30 -35.53
C ASN A 5 -1.97 -85.79 -34.17
N LYS A 6 -0.72 -85.31 -34.22
CA LYS A 6 0.18 -84.95 -33.13
C LYS A 6 -0.05 -83.53 -32.60
N LEU A 7 0.34 -83.36 -31.33
CA LEU A 7 0.97 -82.19 -30.68
C LEU A 7 0.33 -80.80 -30.87
N LYS A 8 0.06 -80.13 -29.73
CA LYS A 8 0.95 -79.08 -29.16
C LYS A 8 0.43 -78.62 -27.80
N ARG A 9 1.33 -78.60 -26.80
CA ARG A 9 1.15 -77.92 -25.51
C ARG A 9 0.97 -76.42 -25.77
N VAL A 10 -0.08 -75.82 -25.23
CA VAL A 10 -0.25 -74.37 -25.17
C VAL A 10 -0.23 -73.98 -23.69
N SER A 11 0.83 -73.26 -23.31
CA SER A 11 0.97 -72.62 -22.01
C SER A 11 -0.01 -71.45 -21.92
N TYR A 12 -0.86 -71.44 -20.89
CA TYR A 12 -1.67 -70.26 -20.56
C TYR A 12 -0.77 -69.25 -19.83
N ILE A 13 -0.28 -68.25 -20.56
CA ILE A 13 0.24 -67.00 -19.97
C ILE A 13 -0.98 -66.15 -19.65
N LEU A 14 -1.31 -66.01 -18.37
CA LEU A 14 -2.31 -65.06 -17.90
C LEU A 14 -1.69 -63.65 -17.98
N LEU A 15 -1.98 -62.91 -19.05
CA LEU A 15 -1.68 -61.48 -19.13
C LEU A 15 -2.62 -60.73 -18.17
N LEU A 16 -2.07 -60.34 -17.02
CA LEU A 16 -2.65 -59.29 -16.18
C LEU A 16 -2.58 -57.96 -16.93
N PHE A 17 -3.68 -57.58 -17.58
CA PHE A 17 -3.88 -56.21 -18.03
C PHE A 17 -4.12 -55.33 -16.79
N LEU A 18 -3.05 -54.73 -16.28
CA LEU A 18 -3.13 -53.53 -15.46
C LEU A 18 -3.67 -52.41 -16.35
N LEU A 19 -4.99 -52.23 -16.33
CA LEU A 19 -5.63 -50.99 -16.78
C LEU A 19 -5.18 -49.88 -15.83
N TRP A 20 -4.03 -49.28 -16.12
CA TRP A 20 -3.66 -48.00 -15.56
C TRP A 20 -4.60 -46.97 -16.18
N SER A 21 -5.74 -46.78 -15.52
CA SER A 21 -6.61 -45.65 -15.76
C SER A 21 -5.78 -44.39 -15.54
N CYS A 22 -5.39 -43.73 -16.63
CA CYS A 22 -5.04 -42.32 -16.59
C CYS A 22 -6.30 -41.55 -16.17
N GLN A 23 -6.60 -41.52 -14.87
CA GLN A 23 -7.27 -40.38 -14.29
C GLN A 23 -6.31 -39.22 -14.49
N LYS A 24 -6.51 -38.47 -15.59
CA LYS A 24 -6.13 -37.07 -15.60
C LYS A 24 -6.78 -36.50 -14.35
N ASN A 25 -5.97 -36.18 -13.34
CA ASN A 25 -6.35 -35.18 -12.35
C ASN A 25 -6.59 -33.91 -13.16
N THR A 26 -7.80 -33.77 -13.68
CA THR A 26 -8.30 -32.46 -14.08
C THR A 26 -8.50 -31.78 -12.75
N ASP A 27 -7.60 -30.85 -12.42
CA ASP A 27 -7.85 -29.90 -11.34
C ASP A 27 -9.30 -29.41 -11.47
N PRO A 28 -10.02 -29.26 -10.35
CA PRO A 28 -11.37 -28.72 -10.39
C PRO A 28 -11.38 -27.45 -11.25
N PRO A 29 -12.45 -27.18 -12.01
CA PRO A 29 -12.52 -26.01 -12.85
C PRO A 29 -12.20 -24.79 -11.99
N VAL A 30 -11.17 -24.05 -12.44
CA VAL A 30 -10.75 -22.80 -11.83
C VAL A 30 -11.96 -21.88 -11.77
N ALA A 31 -12.32 -21.42 -10.56
CA ALA A 31 -13.35 -20.40 -10.42
C ALA A 31 -12.90 -19.12 -11.12
N GLU A 32 -13.78 -18.50 -11.90
CA GLU A 32 -13.47 -17.21 -12.52
C GLU A 32 -13.30 -16.13 -11.43
N SER A 33 -12.29 -15.28 -11.61
CA SER A 33 -12.00 -14.19 -10.68
C SER A 33 -13.18 -13.21 -10.63
N THR A 34 -13.68 -12.93 -9.43
CA THR A 34 -14.73 -11.92 -9.19
C THR A 34 -14.19 -10.49 -9.09
N VAL A 35 -12.86 -10.34 -9.19
CA VAL A 35 -12.19 -9.04 -9.15
C VAL A 35 -12.46 -8.27 -10.46
N PRO A 36 -12.88 -6.99 -10.41
CA PRO A 36 -13.11 -6.17 -11.59
C PRO A 36 -11.89 -6.14 -12.51
N THR A 37 -12.11 -6.20 -13.82
CA THR A 37 -11.05 -6.16 -14.81
C THR A 37 -11.01 -4.80 -15.48
N LEU A 38 -9.88 -4.10 -15.37
CA LEU A 38 -9.58 -2.88 -16.13
C LEU A 38 -8.87 -3.26 -17.42
N ARG A 39 -9.48 -2.96 -18.57
CA ARG A 39 -8.83 -3.06 -19.87
C ARG A 39 -8.43 -1.67 -20.35
N ILE A 40 -7.14 -1.47 -20.56
CA ILE A 40 -6.58 -0.23 -21.07
C ILE A 40 -5.96 -0.48 -22.43
N ILE A 41 -6.37 0.29 -23.44
CA ILE A 41 -5.79 0.25 -24.78
C ILE A 41 -5.22 1.63 -25.08
N THR A 42 -3.90 1.74 -25.13
CA THR A 42 -3.24 2.99 -25.54
C THR A 42 -3.42 3.23 -27.03
N GLU A 43 -3.36 4.49 -27.43
CA GLU A 43 -3.37 4.87 -28.83
C GLU A 43 -2.24 4.13 -29.59
N ASN A 44 -2.58 3.51 -30.72
CA ASN A 44 -1.68 2.65 -31.50
C ASN A 44 -1.02 1.50 -30.70
N LYS A 45 -1.57 1.11 -29.54
CA LYS A 45 -1.01 0.11 -28.61
C LYS A 45 0.44 0.41 -28.20
N GLN A 46 0.77 1.69 -28.08
CA GLN A 46 2.08 2.14 -27.60
C GLN A 46 2.36 1.64 -26.17
N ALA A 47 3.57 1.12 -25.94
CA ALA A 47 3.98 0.70 -24.60
C ALA A 47 4.18 1.90 -23.67
N VAL A 48 3.72 1.78 -22.42
CA VAL A 48 3.90 2.80 -21.39
C VAL A 48 5.30 2.64 -20.78
N THR A 49 6.27 3.39 -21.28
CA THR A 49 7.71 3.28 -20.90
C THR A 49 8.25 4.49 -20.16
N SER A 50 7.44 5.53 -19.95
CA SER A 50 7.84 6.78 -19.30
C SER A 50 7.03 7.04 -18.04
N LYS A 51 7.69 7.63 -17.04
CA LYS A 51 7.01 8.19 -15.87
C LYS A 51 6.54 9.62 -16.10
N ASP A 52 6.97 10.29 -17.15
CA ASP A 52 6.76 11.74 -17.30
C ASP A 52 5.79 12.04 -18.44
N THR A 53 5.79 11.18 -19.45
CA THR A 53 4.95 11.34 -20.64
C THR A 53 3.68 10.51 -20.52
N TYR A 54 2.53 11.20 -20.55
CA TYR A 54 1.23 10.55 -20.67
C TYR A 54 0.97 10.09 -22.11
N LEU A 55 0.39 8.91 -22.26
CA LEU A 55 -0.17 8.39 -23.50
C LEU A 55 -1.69 8.44 -23.43
N ASN A 56 -2.35 8.82 -24.52
CA ASN A 56 -3.80 8.68 -24.65
C ASN A 56 -4.16 7.19 -24.66
N ALA A 57 -5.26 6.85 -24.00
CA ALA A 57 -5.79 5.49 -23.98
C ALA A 57 -7.32 5.48 -23.76
N THR A 58 -7.94 4.33 -24.00
CA THR A 58 -9.29 4.03 -23.54
C THR A 58 -9.23 3.06 -22.37
N LEU A 59 -10.08 3.27 -21.37
CA LEU A 59 -10.29 2.37 -20.23
C LEU A 59 -11.71 1.81 -20.33
N SER A 60 -11.85 0.49 -20.17
CA SER A 60 -13.14 -0.15 -19.89
C SER A 60 -13.06 -1.05 -18.65
N VAL A 61 -14.20 -1.24 -17.99
CA VAL A 61 -14.34 -2.10 -16.80
C VAL A 61 -15.24 -3.29 -17.13
N GLU A 62 -14.74 -4.50 -16.88
CA GLU A 62 -15.47 -5.77 -16.94
C GLU A 62 -15.59 -6.38 -15.53
N ASN A 63 -16.54 -7.31 -15.33
CA ASN A 63 -16.79 -7.98 -14.05
C ASN A 63 -16.93 -7.00 -12.87
N GLY A 64 -17.58 -5.87 -13.13
CA GLY A 64 -17.84 -4.79 -12.20
C GLY A 64 -18.91 -3.85 -12.73
N GLU A 65 -19.04 -2.66 -12.15
CA GLU A 65 -19.91 -1.62 -12.72
C GLU A 65 -19.41 -1.22 -14.12
N SER A 66 -20.29 -1.35 -15.11
CA SER A 66 -19.95 -1.03 -16.51
C SER A 66 -19.50 0.42 -16.61
N PHE A 67 -18.23 0.61 -16.97
CA PHE A 67 -17.62 1.93 -17.10
C PHE A 67 -16.69 1.93 -18.31
N SER A 68 -16.71 3.04 -19.05
CA SER A 68 -15.76 3.29 -20.14
C SER A 68 -15.41 4.77 -20.18
N ALA A 69 -14.14 5.09 -20.38
CA ALA A 69 -13.68 6.47 -20.52
C ALA A 69 -12.43 6.58 -21.38
N ASP A 70 -12.29 7.73 -22.02
CA ASP A 70 -10.99 8.18 -22.49
C ASP A 70 -10.12 8.62 -21.31
N ILE A 71 -8.87 8.18 -21.31
CA ILE A 71 -7.90 8.45 -20.28
C ILE A 71 -6.54 8.86 -20.86
N GLU A 72 -5.69 9.35 -19.98
CA GLU A 72 -4.25 9.45 -20.16
C GLU A 72 -3.58 8.47 -19.17
N ILE A 73 -2.56 7.73 -19.60
CA ILE A 73 -1.80 6.80 -18.75
C ILE A 73 -0.29 7.07 -18.82
N ARG A 74 0.39 6.98 -17.68
CA ARG A 74 1.86 6.97 -17.59
C ARG A 74 2.35 6.01 -16.51
N GLY A 75 3.64 5.70 -16.54
CA GLY A 75 4.33 5.02 -15.44
C GLY A 75 4.37 5.86 -14.17
N ARG A 76 4.62 5.22 -13.03
CA ARG A 76 4.85 5.94 -11.76
C ARG A 76 5.84 5.21 -10.86
N GLY A 77 6.12 5.85 -9.72
CA GLY A 77 6.93 5.30 -8.64
C GLY A 77 8.42 5.56 -8.85
N ASN A 78 9.19 5.38 -7.77
CA ASN A 78 10.62 5.57 -7.78
C ASN A 78 11.28 4.21 -8.01
N THR A 79 11.69 3.54 -6.95
CA THR A 79 12.29 2.20 -7.00
C THR A 79 11.38 1.18 -7.70
N THR A 80 10.07 1.26 -7.49
CA THR A 80 9.09 0.32 -8.10
C THR A 80 9.04 0.41 -9.62
N TRP A 81 9.45 1.54 -10.21
CA TRP A 81 9.54 1.67 -11.66
C TRP A 81 10.65 0.81 -12.26
N SER A 82 11.63 0.35 -11.47
CA SER A 82 12.68 -0.56 -11.93
C SER A 82 12.22 -2.04 -11.99
N PHE A 83 11.14 -2.40 -11.29
CA PHE A 83 10.71 -3.80 -11.18
C PHE A 83 10.02 -4.34 -12.44
N PRO A 84 9.97 -5.67 -12.66
CA PRO A 84 9.32 -6.26 -13.83
C PRO A 84 7.85 -5.85 -14.00
N LYS A 85 7.09 -5.81 -12.90
CA LYS A 85 5.69 -5.39 -12.89
C LYS A 85 5.58 -3.90 -12.54
N LYS A 86 5.23 -3.08 -13.54
CA LYS A 86 5.24 -1.62 -13.43
C LYS A 86 3.94 -1.08 -12.83
N PRO A 87 3.98 -0.12 -11.89
CA PRO A 87 2.79 0.61 -11.45
C PRO A 87 2.48 1.77 -12.42
N PHE A 88 1.20 2.16 -12.47
CA PHE A 88 0.73 3.18 -13.40
C PHE A 88 -0.08 4.28 -12.69
N LYS A 89 -0.16 5.43 -13.35
CA LYS A 89 -1.10 6.51 -13.03
C LYS A 89 -2.03 6.70 -14.22
N ILE A 90 -3.32 6.76 -13.94
CA ILE A 90 -4.36 7.05 -14.95
C ILE A 90 -5.01 8.39 -14.63
N LYS A 91 -5.33 9.15 -15.67
CA LYS A 91 -6.04 10.41 -15.59
C LYS A 91 -7.22 10.38 -16.55
N LEU A 92 -8.44 10.39 -16.02
CA LEU A 92 -9.66 10.48 -16.82
C LEU A 92 -9.74 11.85 -17.50
N LYS A 93 -10.19 11.91 -18.76
CA LYS A 93 -10.47 13.19 -19.42
C LYS A 93 -11.58 13.95 -18.67
N GLU A 94 -12.64 13.24 -18.28
CA GLU A 94 -13.75 13.76 -17.49
C GLU A 94 -13.77 13.21 -16.06
N LYS A 95 -14.18 14.04 -15.09
CA LYS A 95 -14.27 13.65 -13.67
C LYS A 95 -15.38 12.59 -13.52
N ALA A 96 -15.03 11.40 -13.04
CA ALA A 96 -15.99 10.32 -12.81
C ALA A 96 -15.57 9.45 -11.61
N GLY A 97 -16.54 8.74 -11.03
CA GLY A 97 -16.29 7.71 -10.03
C GLY A 97 -15.83 6.41 -10.69
N LEU A 98 -15.00 5.64 -10.01
CA LEU A 98 -14.54 4.32 -10.46
C LEU A 98 -14.77 3.30 -9.35
N LEU A 99 -15.42 2.18 -9.66
CA LEU A 99 -15.63 1.06 -8.74
C LEU A 99 -16.26 1.48 -7.39
N GLY A 100 -17.28 2.35 -7.46
CA GLY A 100 -17.98 2.89 -6.30
C GLY A 100 -17.21 3.96 -5.51
N LEU A 101 -16.03 4.39 -5.96
CA LEU A 101 -15.27 5.47 -5.33
C LEU A 101 -15.74 6.84 -5.83
N LYS A 102 -15.57 7.86 -4.98
CA LYS A 102 -16.04 9.22 -5.27
C LYS A 102 -15.37 9.80 -6.53
N PRO A 103 -16.08 10.63 -7.31
CA PRO A 103 -15.56 11.12 -8.58
C PRO A 103 -14.27 11.95 -8.46
N GLU A 104 -13.28 11.63 -9.30
CA GLU A 104 -12.05 12.40 -9.47
C GLU A 104 -11.37 12.04 -10.80
N LYS A 105 -10.43 12.86 -11.28
CA LYS A 105 -9.73 12.57 -12.53
C LYS A 105 -8.55 11.62 -12.37
N ARG A 106 -7.78 11.71 -11.29
CA ARG A 106 -6.51 10.96 -11.16
C ARG A 106 -6.65 9.77 -10.22
N TRP A 107 -6.18 8.64 -10.71
CA TRP A 107 -6.15 7.37 -10.00
C TRP A 107 -4.81 6.69 -10.19
N VAL A 108 -4.49 5.81 -9.26
CA VAL A 108 -3.24 5.08 -9.20
C VAL A 108 -3.54 3.59 -9.29
N LEU A 109 -2.70 2.89 -10.06
CA LEU A 109 -2.68 1.43 -10.13
C LEU A 109 -1.39 0.95 -9.47
N LEU A 110 -1.50 0.50 -8.22
CA LEU A 110 -0.39 -0.09 -7.47
C LEU A 110 -0.16 -1.53 -7.94
N ALA A 111 1.08 -1.84 -8.28
CA ALA A 111 1.48 -3.18 -8.71
C ALA A 111 1.67 -4.16 -7.55
N ASN A 112 1.92 -3.64 -6.34
CA ASN A 112 2.26 -4.39 -5.12
C ASN A 112 3.34 -5.47 -5.35
N TYR A 113 4.35 -5.18 -6.17
CA TYR A 113 5.30 -6.21 -6.61
C TYR A 113 6.23 -6.72 -5.49
N LEU A 114 6.59 -5.89 -4.50
CA LEU A 114 7.42 -6.33 -3.38
C LEU A 114 6.65 -7.24 -2.43
N ASP A 115 5.37 -6.94 -2.23
CA ASP A 115 4.46 -7.69 -1.37
C ASP A 115 4.05 -9.03 -2.03
N PRO A 116 4.53 -10.18 -1.51
CA PRO A 116 4.21 -11.48 -2.08
C PRO A 116 2.72 -11.86 -1.95
N SER A 117 2.02 -11.27 -0.98
CA SER A 117 0.62 -11.57 -0.66
C SER A 117 -0.38 -10.66 -1.39
N LEU A 118 0.06 -9.48 -1.83
CA LEU A 118 -0.78 -8.37 -2.32
C LEU A 118 -1.76 -7.80 -1.27
N LEU A 119 -1.58 -8.10 0.02
CA LEU A 119 -2.44 -7.69 1.12
C LEU A 119 -1.92 -6.44 1.88
N GLN A 120 -0.63 -6.14 1.86
CA GLN A 120 0.02 -5.22 2.80
C GLN A 120 -0.56 -3.79 2.75
N ASN A 121 -0.64 -3.20 1.56
CA ASN A 121 -1.26 -1.88 1.38
C ASN A 121 -2.74 -1.90 1.77
N ALA A 122 -3.48 -2.95 1.42
CA ALA A 122 -4.90 -3.10 1.78
C ALA A 122 -5.11 -3.16 3.29
N VAL A 123 -4.28 -3.95 3.99
CA VAL A 123 -4.32 -4.10 5.45
C VAL A 123 -3.95 -2.79 6.14
N ALA A 124 -2.89 -2.11 5.70
CA ALA A 124 -2.48 -0.83 6.27
C ALA A 124 -3.58 0.24 6.13
N MET A 125 -4.20 0.36 4.95
CA MET A 125 -5.35 1.25 4.76
C MET A 125 -6.56 0.80 5.57
N GLY A 126 -6.78 -0.52 5.72
CA GLY A 126 -7.83 -1.07 6.58
C GLY A 126 -7.68 -0.63 8.04
N ILE A 127 -6.45 -0.62 8.57
CA ILE A 127 -6.16 -0.07 9.91
C ILE A 127 -6.53 1.43 9.94
N GLY A 128 -6.07 2.22 8.97
CA GLY A 128 -6.40 3.64 8.89
C GLY A 128 -7.90 3.93 8.83
N GLN A 129 -8.67 3.12 8.09
CA GLN A 129 -10.12 3.23 7.99
C GLN A 129 -10.83 2.87 9.31
N LEU A 130 -10.39 1.82 10.00
CA LEU A 130 -10.91 1.44 11.32
C LEU A 130 -10.64 2.54 12.36
N LEU A 131 -9.46 3.17 12.31
CA LEU A 131 -9.11 4.36 13.10
C LEU A 131 -9.81 5.64 12.65
N LYS A 132 -10.56 5.59 11.54
CA LYS A 132 -11.23 6.74 10.90
C LYS A 132 -10.26 7.88 10.59
N MET A 133 -9.03 7.54 10.22
CA MET A 133 -8.02 8.53 9.84
C MET A 133 -8.48 9.30 8.58
N PRO A 134 -8.46 10.64 8.60
CA PRO A 134 -8.84 11.43 7.44
C PRO A 134 -8.02 11.08 6.21
N TYR A 135 -8.67 11.11 5.05
CA TYR A 135 -8.04 10.92 3.74
C TYR A 135 -7.32 9.57 3.57
N THR A 136 -7.69 8.55 4.35
CA THR A 136 -7.22 7.18 4.13
C THR A 136 -7.79 6.65 2.82
N ASN A 137 -6.90 6.29 1.89
CA ASN A 137 -7.30 5.83 0.58
C ASN A 137 -7.98 4.45 0.63
N HIS A 138 -8.73 4.15 -0.43
CA HIS A 138 -9.30 2.83 -0.65
C HIS A 138 -8.33 1.95 -1.42
N MET A 139 -8.41 0.64 -1.20
CA MET A 139 -7.61 -0.36 -1.89
C MET A 139 -8.56 -1.29 -2.65
N LYS A 140 -8.92 -0.91 -3.89
CA LYS A 140 -9.83 -1.70 -4.73
C LYS A 140 -9.01 -2.68 -5.58
N PRO A 141 -9.14 -4.00 -5.37
CA PRO A 141 -8.42 -4.96 -6.19
C PRO A 141 -8.97 -4.91 -7.62
N VAL A 142 -8.09 -5.00 -8.61
CA VAL A 142 -8.43 -5.06 -10.02
C VAL A 142 -7.49 -5.99 -10.78
N ASN A 143 -8.00 -6.68 -11.80
CA ASN A 143 -7.18 -7.32 -12.82
C ASN A 143 -6.85 -6.29 -13.90
N LEU A 144 -5.58 -6.16 -14.28
CA LEU A 144 -5.18 -5.21 -15.32
C LEU A 144 -4.84 -5.91 -16.63
N TRP A 145 -5.46 -5.45 -17.72
CA TRP A 145 -5.02 -5.72 -19.08
C TRP A 145 -4.57 -4.41 -19.74
N LEU A 146 -3.37 -4.40 -20.30
CA LEU A 146 -2.83 -3.26 -21.04
C LEU A 146 -2.44 -3.72 -22.45
N ASN A 147 -3.01 -3.09 -23.48
CA ASN A 147 -2.74 -3.42 -24.89
C ASN A 147 -2.93 -4.91 -25.23
N ASN A 148 -4.00 -5.51 -24.71
CA ASN A 148 -4.33 -6.94 -24.82
C ASN A 148 -3.37 -7.89 -24.09
N GLU A 149 -2.46 -7.38 -23.26
CA GLU A 149 -1.63 -8.18 -22.38
C GLU A 149 -2.18 -8.15 -20.95
N PHE A 150 -2.43 -9.32 -20.35
CA PHE A 150 -2.73 -9.42 -18.93
C PHE A 150 -1.48 -9.07 -18.12
N LEU A 151 -1.57 -8.08 -17.23
CA LEU A 151 -0.49 -7.63 -16.37
C LEU A 151 -0.61 -8.15 -14.93
N GLY A 152 -1.67 -8.87 -14.59
CA GLY A 152 -1.87 -9.41 -13.25
C GLY A 152 -2.81 -8.58 -12.36
N SER A 153 -2.73 -8.84 -11.07
CA SER A 153 -3.49 -8.19 -10.01
C SER A 153 -2.89 -6.84 -9.64
N TYR A 154 -3.70 -5.80 -9.61
CA TYR A 154 -3.32 -4.44 -9.21
C TYR A 154 -4.28 -3.95 -8.14
N THR A 155 -3.91 -2.86 -7.48
CA THR A 155 -4.84 -2.11 -6.62
C THR A 155 -5.12 -0.74 -7.24
N LEU A 156 -6.39 -0.49 -7.57
CA LEU A 156 -6.89 0.84 -7.90
C LEU A 156 -7.09 1.63 -6.61
N THR A 157 -6.49 2.82 -6.57
CA THR A 157 -6.56 3.71 -5.42
C THR A 157 -6.54 5.18 -5.86
N GLU A 158 -6.96 6.06 -4.97
CA GLU A 158 -6.91 7.50 -5.16
C GLU A 158 -5.46 8.01 -5.33
N GLN A 159 -5.27 9.02 -6.18
CA GLN A 159 -4.06 9.85 -6.09
C GLN A 159 -4.12 10.72 -4.84
N ILE A 160 -3.04 10.78 -4.05
CA ILE A 160 -2.88 11.79 -2.99
C ILE A 160 -2.65 13.15 -3.65
N GLU A 161 -3.61 14.05 -3.48
CA GLU A 161 -3.60 15.42 -3.98
C GLU A 161 -4.66 16.27 -3.27
N VAL A 162 -4.55 17.59 -3.38
CA VAL A 162 -5.55 18.52 -2.83
C VAL A 162 -6.74 18.65 -3.78
N LYS A 163 -7.85 18.00 -3.40
CA LYS A 163 -9.16 18.02 -4.08
C LYS A 163 -10.28 17.77 -3.08
N GLU A 164 -11.50 18.15 -3.45
CA GLU A 164 -12.72 17.95 -2.67
C GLU A 164 -12.94 16.49 -2.22
N ASN A 165 -12.67 15.51 -3.10
CA ASN A 165 -12.83 14.08 -2.84
C ASN A 165 -11.50 13.37 -2.50
N ARG A 166 -10.48 14.14 -2.09
CA ARG A 166 -9.13 13.69 -1.73
C ARG A 166 -8.73 14.37 -0.42
N VAL A 167 -7.51 14.92 -0.34
CA VAL A 167 -7.07 15.74 0.79
C VAL A 167 -7.74 17.12 0.68
N ASN A 168 -8.89 17.27 1.33
CA ASN A 168 -9.69 18.49 1.22
C ASN A 168 -9.26 19.55 2.24
N VAL A 169 -8.18 20.28 1.94
CA VAL A 169 -7.63 21.35 2.80
C VAL A 169 -7.92 22.77 2.31
N GLY A 170 -8.72 22.90 1.25
CA GLY A 170 -8.97 24.18 0.57
C GLY A 170 -7.81 24.62 -0.32
N ASP A 171 -8.06 25.63 -1.16
CA ASP A 171 -7.08 26.11 -2.15
C ASP A 171 -5.83 26.74 -1.49
N ASP A 172 -6.03 27.42 -0.37
CA ASP A 172 -4.96 28.01 0.46
C ASP A 172 -4.36 27.03 1.48
N GLY A 173 -4.78 25.77 1.46
CA GLY A 173 -4.21 24.71 2.29
C GLY A 173 -2.80 24.30 1.84
N LEU A 174 -2.21 23.37 2.59
CA LEU A 174 -0.91 22.78 2.30
C LEU A 174 -1.02 21.25 2.26
N LEU A 175 -0.30 20.66 1.31
CA LEU A 175 0.04 19.24 1.30
C LEU A 175 1.54 19.11 1.07
N LEU A 176 2.22 18.52 2.03
CA LEU A 176 3.65 18.29 2.04
C LEU A 176 3.93 16.78 2.03
N SER A 177 5.07 16.39 1.47
CA SER A 177 5.60 15.03 1.53
C SER A 177 7.03 15.08 2.03
N LEU A 178 7.30 14.41 3.13
CA LEU A 178 8.65 14.13 3.59
C LEU A 178 9.18 12.92 2.81
N ASP A 179 10.16 13.15 1.94
CA ASP A 179 10.70 12.10 1.08
C ASP A 179 12.20 12.29 0.81
N THR A 180 13.00 11.27 1.13
CA THR A 180 14.44 11.24 0.86
C THR A 180 14.79 11.13 -0.62
N ILE A 181 13.85 10.75 -1.49
CA ILE A 181 14.01 10.70 -2.94
C ILE A 181 13.43 11.98 -3.55
N ILE A 182 14.30 12.92 -3.91
CA ILE A 182 13.95 14.17 -4.59
C ILE A 182 14.27 14.06 -6.08
N GLU A 183 13.27 14.25 -6.93
CA GLU A 183 13.42 14.30 -8.38
C GLU A 183 13.76 15.74 -8.86
N PRO A 184 14.38 15.91 -10.04
CA PRO A 184 14.81 17.23 -10.52
C PRO A 184 13.71 18.30 -10.60
N ASP A 185 12.47 17.88 -10.83
CA ASP A 185 11.30 18.76 -10.99
C ASP A 185 10.46 18.89 -9.70
N ASP A 186 10.93 18.34 -8.58
CA ASP A 186 10.26 18.52 -7.30
C ASP A 186 10.49 19.94 -6.75
N ASP A 187 9.43 20.57 -6.28
CA ASP A 187 9.53 21.74 -5.40
C ASP A 187 9.76 21.29 -3.97
N TYR A 188 10.88 21.69 -3.37
CA TYR A 188 11.25 21.22 -2.02
C TYR A 188 12.11 22.22 -1.25
N PHE A 189 12.23 21.98 0.05
CA PHE A 189 13.22 22.60 0.92
C PHE A 189 13.72 21.59 1.95
N PHE A 190 14.90 21.84 2.53
CA PHE A 190 15.33 21.15 3.74
C PHE A 190 14.95 21.98 4.96
N SER A 191 14.30 21.34 5.92
CA SER A 191 13.88 21.99 7.17
C SER A 191 15.09 22.53 7.96
N SER A 192 14.88 23.57 8.75
CA SER A 192 15.99 24.37 9.31
C SER A 192 16.73 23.61 10.42
N HIS A 193 16.01 22.87 11.27
CA HIS A 193 16.55 22.28 12.49
C HIS A 193 16.93 20.80 12.34
N TYR A 194 16.08 19.98 11.72
CA TYR A 194 16.26 18.53 11.58
C TYR A 194 16.76 18.10 10.20
N LYS A 195 16.84 19.03 9.23
CA LYS A 195 17.22 18.74 7.83
C LYS A 195 16.32 17.69 7.18
N LEU A 196 15.03 17.75 7.50
CA LEU A 196 14.02 16.92 6.88
C LEU A 196 13.85 17.34 5.40
N PRO A 197 13.80 16.40 4.45
CA PRO A 197 13.52 16.71 3.05
C PRO A 197 12.02 16.92 2.85
N VAL A 198 11.58 18.17 2.73
CA VAL A 198 10.16 18.52 2.61
C VAL A 198 9.84 18.91 1.18
N GLN A 199 9.11 18.04 0.47
CA GLN A 199 8.55 18.32 -0.85
C GLN A 199 7.18 18.98 -0.72
N ILE A 200 6.93 19.99 -1.54
CA ILE A 200 5.67 20.71 -1.60
C ILE A 200 4.82 20.06 -2.70
N LYS A 201 3.69 19.45 -2.31
CA LYS A 201 2.75 18.82 -3.26
C LYS A 201 1.53 19.68 -3.54
N HIS A 202 1.23 20.64 -2.66
CA HIS A 202 0.28 21.73 -2.87
C HIS A 202 0.63 22.91 -1.94
N PRO A 203 0.54 24.17 -2.41
CA PRO A 203 0.12 24.60 -3.74
C PRO A 203 1.14 24.30 -4.84
N GLU A 204 0.76 24.55 -6.09
CA GLU A 204 1.72 24.65 -7.20
C GLU A 204 2.65 25.85 -6.98
N ILE A 205 3.95 25.63 -7.09
CA ILE A 205 4.95 26.66 -6.84
C ILE A 205 5.23 27.42 -8.14
N THR A 206 5.24 28.74 -8.00
CA THR A 206 5.52 29.69 -9.10
C THR A 206 6.66 30.65 -8.76
N SER A 207 7.17 30.62 -7.53
CA SER A 207 8.30 31.47 -7.10
C SER A 207 9.00 30.94 -5.85
N GLN A 208 10.28 31.27 -5.70
CA GLN A 208 11.06 30.98 -4.49
C GLN A 208 10.44 31.60 -3.22
N ALA A 209 9.84 32.77 -3.32
CA ALA A 209 9.18 33.43 -2.18
C ALA A 209 8.01 32.60 -1.60
N GLN A 210 7.34 31.78 -2.42
CA GLN A 210 6.32 30.84 -1.92
C GLN A 210 6.97 29.68 -1.14
N ILE A 211 8.07 29.13 -1.64
CA ILE A 211 8.85 28.10 -0.93
C ILE A 211 9.31 28.65 0.42
N ASP A 212 9.87 29.87 0.45
CA ASP A 212 10.35 30.51 1.67
C ASP A 212 9.22 30.73 2.68
N LYS A 213 8.02 31.12 2.22
CA LYS A 213 6.84 31.26 3.08
C LYS A 213 6.44 29.92 3.71
N ILE A 214 6.35 28.85 2.90
CA ILE A 214 5.96 27.51 3.37
C ILE A 214 7.02 26.94 4.32
N SER A 215 8.29 27.12 3.99
CA SER A 215 9.42 26.74 4.84
C SER A 215 9.37 27.44 6.20
N ASN A 216 9.12 28.76 6.23
CA ASN A 216 8.96 29.52 7.46
C ASN A 216 7.73 29.11 8.29
N GLU A 217 6.66 28.63 7.62
CA GLU A 217 5.48 28.09 8.30
C GLU A 217 5.79 26.72 8.94
N PHE A 218 6.48 25.83 8.23
CA PHE A 218 6.95 24.56 8.78
C PHE A 218 7.94 24.76 9.94
N ASP A 219 8.83 25.75 9.82
CA ASP A 219 9.79 26.16 10.86
C ASP A 219 9.09 26.54 12.19
N GLN A 220 7.86 27.08 12.14
CA GLN A 220 7.10 27.39 13.36
C GLN A 220 6.84 26.14 14.20
N LEU A 221 6.53 25.01 13.55
CA LEU A 221 6.40 23.73 14.23
C LEU A 221 7.79 23.23 14.64
N GLU A 222 8.70 23.16 13.68
CA GLU A 222 9.98 22.50 13.83
C GLU A 222 10.81 23.07 14.99
N LYS A 223 10.89 24.40 15.11
CA LYS A 223 11.65 25.07 16.18
C LYS A 223 11.14 24.73 17.57
N ARG A 224 9.84 24.47 17.72
CA ARG A 224 9.22 24.11 19.00
C ARG A 224 9.48 22.66 19.35
N VAL A 225 9.45 21.78 18.35
CA VAL A 225 9.88 20.39 18.53
C VAL A 225 11.37 20.36 18.90
N PHE A 226 12.20 21.20 18.28
CA PHE A 226 13.64 21.29 18.54
C PHE A 226 14.01 21.92 19.89
N ALA A 227 13.14 22.78 20.45
CA ALA A 227 13.45 23.55 21.64
C ALA A 227 13.79 22.68 22.86
N ALA A 228 14.68 23.20 23.72
CA ALA A 228 15.17 22.51 24.90
C ALA A 228 14.07 22.22 25.94
N ASP A 229 13.01 23.04 25.96
CA ASP A 229 11.86 22.91 26.85
C ASP A 229 10.76 21.98 26.29
N PHE A 230 10.91 21.41 25.09
CA PHE A 230 9.99 20.42 24.55
C PHE A 230 9.86 19.20 25.48
N PRO A 231 8.65 18.65 25.72
CA PRO A 231 7.37 19.01 25.12
C PRO A 231 6.57 20.09 25.89
N GLY A 232 7.17 20.76 26.89
CA GLY A 232 6.51 21.74 27.75
C GLY A 232 6.17 23.09 27.11
N ASN A 233 6.43 23.27 25.81
CA ASN A 233 6.10 24.46 25.04
C ASN A 233 4.77 24.30 24.27
N ASP A 234 4.47 25.23 23.36
CA ASP A 234 3.17 25.29 22.68
C ASP A 234 3.13 24.65 21.28
N TYR A 235 3.98 23.66 21.00
CA TYR A 235 4.03 22.99 19.70
C TYR A 235 2.69 22.36 19.27
N LEU A 236 1.85 21.93 20.22
CA LEU A 236 0.51 21.37 19.94
C LEU A 236 -0.47 22.38 19.32
N LYS A 237 -0.17 23.69 19.34
CA LYS A 237 -0.90 24.69 18.54
C LYS A 237 -0.63 24.54 17.04
N TYR A 238 0.49 23.90 16.68
CA TYR A 238 0.98 23.77 15.31
C TYR A 238 0.94 22.33 14.79
N PHE A 239 0.73 21.34 15.65
CA PHE A 239 0.73 19.93 15.27
C PHE A 239 -0.36 19.11 15.97
N ASP A 240 -1.00 18.23 15.22
CA ASP A 240 -2.08 17.39 15.73
C ASP A 240 -1.56 16.10 16.38
N ALA A 241 -1.55 16.06 17.72
CA ALA A 241 -1.19 14.88 18.48
C ALA A 241 -2.14 13.68 18.29
N GLU A 242 -3.42 13.89 17.99
CA GLU A 242 -4.35 12.79 17.71
C GLU A 242 -4.05 12.15 16.36
N ALA A 243 -3.77 12.97 15.34
CA ALA A 243 -3.33 12.48 14.03
C ALA A 243 -2.02 11.69 14.18
N MET A 244 -1.09 12.19 15.00
CA MET A 244 0.18 11.50 15.29
C MET A 244 -0.02 10.18 16.00
N ALA A 245 -0.86 10.12 17.03
CA ALA A 245 -1.12 8.88 17.75
C ALA A 245 -1.76 7.81 16.85
N ASN A 246 -2.72 8.19 16.00
CA ASN A 246 -3.30 7.30 14.99
C ASN A 246 -2.26 6.82 13.97
N TYR A 247 -1.43 7.74 13.45
CA TYR A 247 -0.37 7.41 12.50
C TYR A 247 0.66 6.45 13.09
N LEU A 248 1.12 6.72 14.32
CA LEU A 248 1.99 5.82 15.08
C LEU A 248 1.34 4.45 15.30
N LEU A 249 0.02 4.36 15.51
CA LEU A 249 -0.66 3.07 15.68
C LEU A 249 -0.56 2.24 14.40
N VAL A 250 -0.86 2.82 13.24
CA VAL A 250 -0.71 2.15 11.94
C VAL A 250 0.74 1.72 11.72
N TYR A 251 1.69 2.64 11.90
CA TYR A 251 3.12 2.38 11.68
C TYR A 251 3.69 1.37 12.66
N THR A 252 3.19 1.32 13.89
CA THR A 252 3.61 0.32 14.88
C THR A 252 3.00 -1.04 14.55
N LEU A 253 1.71 -1.17 14.27
CA LEU A 253 1.11 -2.46 13.89
C LEU A 253 1.74 -3.06 12.64
N THR A 254 2.06 -2.21 11.66
CA THR A 254 2.68 -2.64 10.41
C THR A 254 4.20 -2.70 10.50
N CYS A 255 4.84 -2.12 11.54
CA CYS A 255 6.30 -1.91 11.59
C CYS A 255 6.84 -1.31 10.28
N ASN A 256 6.19 -0.25 9.79
CA ASN A 256 6.71 0.53 8.67
C ASN A 256 7.82 1.45 9.18
N GLU A 257 9.07 1.06 8.96
CA GLU A 257 10.24 1.77 9.47
C GLU A 257 10.61 3.01 8.61
N GLU A 258 9.92 3.28 7.50
CA GLU A 258 10.23 4.43 6.62
C GLU A 258 10.07 5.78 7.32
N ILE A 259 9.25 5.88 8.38
CA ILE A 259 9.14 7.10 9.21
C ILE A 259 10.50 7.54 9.79
N ASN A 260 11.45 6.63 9.94
CA ASN A 260 12.80 6.93 10.43
C ASN A 260 13.65 7.70 9.41
N HIS A 261 13.39 7.49 8.13
CA HIS A 261 14.07 8.11 7.00
C HIS A 261 13.04 8.47 5.92
N PRO A 262 12.16 9.45 6.22
CA PRO A 262 10.84 9.57 5.62
C PRO A 262 10.85 9.40 4.09
N LYS A 263 10.00 8.48 3.63
CA LYS A 263 9.62 8.27 2.23
C LYS A 263 8.11 8.22 2.20
N SER A 264 7.50 8.92 1.24
CA SER A 264 6.03 9.04 1.15
C SER A 264 5.32 9.40 2.47
N THR A 265 5.96 10.17 3.36
CA THR A 265 5.38 10.57 4.64
C THR A 265 4.71 11.91 4.50
N TYR A 266 3.38 11.92 4.40
CA TYR A 266 2.63 13.14 4.12
C TYR A 266 2.31 13.96 5.37
N LEU A 267 2.20 15.28 5.19
CA LEU A 267 1.54 16.18 6.12
C LEU A 267 0.56 17.08 5.37
N TYR A 268 -0.55 17.42 6.00
CA TYR A 268 -1.49 18.40 5.46
C TYR A 268 -1.95 19.40 6.51
N LYS A 269 -2.44 20.54 6.05
CA LYS A 269 -2.92 21.64 6.90
C LYS A 269 -3.89 22.52 6.10
N THR A 270 -4.96 23.00 6.73
CA THR A 270 -5.78 24.11 6.18
C THR A 270 -5.08 25.45 6.44
N ALA A 271 -5.43 26.51 5.71
CA ALA A 271 -4.77 27.82 5.84
C ALA A 271 -4.54 28.27 7.30
N GLU A 272 -5.55 28.15 8.17
CA GLU A 272 -5.48 28.55 9.59
C GLU A 272 -5.35 27.37 10.57
N GLY A 273 -5.21 26.13 10.06
CA GLY A 273 -5.19 24.92 10.86
C GLY A 273 -3.86 24.66 11.58
N LYS A 274 -3.66 23.40 11.96
CA LYS A 274 -2.37 22.84 12.41
C LYS A 274 -1.90 21.79 11.41
N PHE A 275 -0.65 21.37 11.47
CA PHE A 275 -0.17 20.24 10.67
C PHE A 275 -0.74 18.94 11.22
N HIS A 276 -1.29 18.14 10.33
CA HIS A 276 -1.70 16.76 10.57
C HIS A 276 -0.75 15.84 9.79
N ILE A 277 -0.21 14.82 10.45
CA ILE A 277 0.51 13.76 9.74
C ILE A 277 -0.49 12.84 9.02
N GLY A 278 -0.14 12.44 7.80
CA GLY A 278 -0.98 11.71 6.87
C GLY A 278 -1.28 12.51 5.59
N PRO A 279 -2.08 11.95 4.66
CA PRO A 279 -2.61 10.58 4.68
C PRO A 279 -1.51 9.52 4.71
N ILE A 280 -1.83 8.33 5.26
CA ILE A 280 -0.93 7.18 5.21
C ILE A 280 -0.80 6.68 3.76
N TRP A 281 0.38 6.19 3.38
CA TRP A 281 0.69 5.75 2.02
C TRP A 281 1.89 4.79 2.01
N ASP A 282 1.97 3.94 0.98
CA ASP A 282 3.06 2.99 0.70
C ASP A 282 3.51 2.11 1.88
N PHE A 283 3.00 0.88 1.91
CA PHE A 283 3.32 -0.10 2.96
C PHE A 283 4.01 -1.36 2.41
N ASP A 284 4.60 -1.28 1.21
CA ASP A 284 5.34 -2.39 0.62
C ASP A 284 6.73 -2.61 1.26
N TRP A 285 7.26 -1.62 1.99
CA TRP A 285 8.44 -1.74 2.87
C TRP A 285 8.08 -1.95 4.34
N ALA A 286 6.79 -2.11 4.65
CA ALA A 286 6.34 -2.42 5.99
C ALA A 286 6.47 -3.91 6.32
N PHE A 287 5.89 -4.32 7.43
CA PHE A 287 5.87 -5.68 7.94
C PHE A 287 7.27 -6.24 8.09
N SER A 288 8.16 -5.46 8.74
CA SER A 288 9.58 -5.73 9.02
C SER A 288 10.54 -5.83 7.84
N TYR A 289 10.11 -5.45 6.63
CA TYR A 289 10.90 -5.64 5.42
C TYR A 289 12.24 -4.89 5.44
N GLU A 290 12.24 -3.62 5.86
CA GLU A 290 13.36 -2.66 5.83
C GLU A 290 14.77 -3.27 5.97
N GLN A 291 15.04 -4.02 7.05
CA GLN A 291 16.39 -4.50 7.36
C GLN A 291 16.82 -5.75 6.59
N SER A 292 15.88 -6.62 6.25
CA SER A 292 16.18 -7.99 5.78
C SER A 292 15.66 -8.28 4.38
N GLN A 293 14.81 -7.39 3.85
CA GLN A 293 14.04 -7.60 2.62
C GLN A 293 13.16 -8.85 2.68
N VAL A 294 12.74 -9.21 3.89
CA VAL A 294 11.82 -10.32 4.19
C VAL A 294 10.75 -9.82 5.15
N HIS A 295 9.49 -10.08 4.80
CA HIS A 295 8.35 -9.69 5.62
C HIS A 295 8.13 -10.63 6.81
N TYR A 296 7.42 -10.13 7.80
CA TYR A 296 6.90 -10.87 8.97
C TYR A 296 8.00 -11.43 9.89
N LEU A 297 9.17 -10.79 9.91
CA LEU A 297 10.27 -11.12 10.80
C LEU A 297 10.28 -10.22 12.04
N ASN A 298 10.53 -10.81 13.21
CA ASN A 298 10.72 -10.09 14.46
C ASN A 298 9.57 -9.10 14.80
N PRO A 299 8.39 -9.60 15.20
CA PRO A 299 7.27 -8.76 15.62
C PRO A 299 7.58 -7.91 16.87
N ASN A 300 8.68 -8.14 17.58
CA ASN A 300 9.05 -7.35 18.77
C ASN A 300 9.96 -6.16 18.43
N ARG A 301 10.20 -5.88 17.14
CA ARG A 301 11.06 -4.77 16.71
C ARG A 301 10.45 -3.41 17.10
N PRO A 302 11.21 -2.51 17.75
CA PRO A 302 10.80 -1.12 17.95
C PRO A 302 10.64 -0.38 16.62
N LEU A 303 9.63 0.48 16.52
CA LEU A 303 9.39 1.28 15.32
C LEU A 303 10.56 2.24 15.02
N PHE A 304 11.09 2.89 16.05
CA PHE A 304 12.16 3.87 15.91
C PHE A 304 13.53 3.21 16.01
N TRP A 305 14.43 3.60 15.10
CA TRP A 305 15.81 3.13 15.09
C TRP A 305 16.60 3.62 16.30
N ASN A 306 17.66 2.88 16.64
CA ASN A 306 18.57 3.26 17.73
C ASN A 306 19.66 4.26 17.29
N TRP A 307 19.78 4.55 16.00
CA TRP A 307 20.65 5.60 15.46
C TRP A 307 19.85 6.83 15.03
N GLN A 308 20.53 7.98 14.96
CA GLN A 308 19.91 9.28 14.71
C GLN A 308 19.70 9.56 13.21
N ALA A 309 18.80 8.82 12.57
CA ALA A 309 18.28 9.25 11.27
C ALA A 309 17.36 10.48 11.43
N VAL A 310 17.21 11.28 10.38
CA VAL A 310 16.49 12.57 10.44
C VAL A 310 15.03 12.41 10.89
N GLY A 311 14.33 11.38 10.38
CA GLY A 311 12.96 11.07 10.78
C GLY A 311 12.87 10.46 12.17
N THR A 312 13.79 9.57 12.54
CA THR A 312 13.89 9.01 13.90
C THR A 312 13.99 10.13 14.93
N THR A 313 14.83 11.13 14.66
CA THR A 313 15.08 12.23 15.58
C THR A 313 13.86 13.14 15.72
N PHE A 314 13.20 13.49 14.62
CA PHE A 314 12.03 14.37 14.64
C PHE A 314 10.78 13.66 15.19
N PHE A 315 10.37 12.56 14.56
CA PHE A 315 9.15 11.84 14.93
C PHE A 315 9.29 11.07 16.23
N GLY A 316 10.48 10.54 16.53
CA GLY A 316 10.74 9.87 17.81
C GLY A 316 10.67 10.84 18.98
N ARG A 317 11.10 12.09 18.79
CA ARG A 317 10.94 13.14 19.82
C ARG A 317 9.48 13.47 20.07
N ILE A 318 8.66 13.61 19.01
CA ILE A 318 7.21 13.82 19.15
C ILE A 318 6.53 12.61 19.80
N ALA A 319 6.89 11.39 19.38
CA ALA A 319 6.34 10.15 19.95
C ALA A 319 6.72 9.94 21.42
N ALA A 320 7.79 10.60 21.90
CA ALA A 320 8.19 10.58 23.30
C ALA A 320 7.38 11.52 24.20
N ASP A 321 6.59 12.45 23.63
CA ASP A 321 5.72 13.34 24.42
C ASP A 321 4.68 12.52 25.21
N PRO A 322 4.57 12.72 26.54
CA PRO A 322 3.50 12.13 27.36
C PRO A 322 2.08 12.29 26.80
N ALA A 323 1.74 13.42 26.18
CA ALA A 323 0.43 13.64 25.57
C ALA A 323 0.18 12.70 24.38
N VAL A 324 1.18 12.53 23.51
CA VAL A 324 1.11 11.61 22.36
C VAL A 324 1.08 10.16 22.83
N LYS A 325 1.88 9.79 23.84
CA LYS A 325 1.86 8.45 24.45
C LYS A 325 0.50 8.12 25.06
N SER A 326 -0.10 9.05 25.80
CA SER A 326 -1.43 8.88 26.40
C SER A 326 -2.47 8.64 25.30
N LEU A 327 -2.48 9.45 24.25
CA LEU A 327 -3.39 9.30 23.11
C LEU A 327 -3.16 7.98 22.37
N PHE A 328 -1.90 7.58 22.15
CA PHE A 328 -1.56 6.31 21.52
C PHE A 328 -2.10 5.13 22.34
N LYS A 329 -1.91 5.15 23.67
CA LYS A 329 -2.42 4.12 24.59
C LYS A 329 -3.93 4.02 24.56
N GLU A 330 -4.64 5.14 24.64
CA GLU A 330 -6.11 5.18 24.58
C GLU A 330 -6.63 4.62 23.25
N LYS A 331 -6.05 5.08 22.14
CA LYS A 331 -6.42 4.64 20.78
C LYS A 331 -6.10 3.15 20.58
N TRP A 332 -4.95 2.68 21.09
CA TRP A 332 -4.60 1.26 21.06
C TRP A 332 -5.58 0.42 21.85
N GLN A 333 -5.89 0.78 23.09
CA GLN A 333 -6.84 0.02 23.92
C GLN A 333 -8.21 -0.09 23.25
N THR A 334 -8.70 1.01 22.69
CA THR A 334 -9.96 1.04 21.93
C THR A 334 -9.88 0.13 20.69
N PHE A 335 -8.85 0.29 19.87
CA PHE A 335 -8.65 -0.50 18.66
C PHE A 335 -8.51 -2.00 18.99
N ARG A 336 -7.70 -2.33 20.00
CA ARG A 336 -7.44 -3.69 20.47
C ARG A 336 -8.72 -4.39 20.93
N GLN A 337 -9.59 -3.67 21.63
CA GLN A 337 -10.85 -4.22 22.13
C GLN A 337 -11.93 -4.31 21.04
N GLN A 338 -12.06 -3.30 20.19
CA GLN A 338 -13.24 -3.12 19.33
C GLN A 338 -13.02 -3.44 17.86
N ASP A 339 -11.80 -3.25 17.36
CA ASP A 339 -11.51 -3.22 15.92
C ASP A 339 -10.47 -4.26 15.47
N PHE A 340 -9.63 -4.77 16.38
CA PHE A 340 -8.58 -5.73 16.03
C PHE A 340 -9.14 -7.01 15.37
N ASN A 341 -10.23 -7.58 15.92
CA ASN A 341 -10.88 -8.73 15.29
C ASN A 341 -11.54 -8.38 13.94
N LYS A 342 -11.98 -7.13 13.76
CA LYS A 342 -12.48 -6.65 12.45
C LYS A 342 -11.34 -6.55 11.44
N LEU A 343 -10.15 -6.14 11.88
CA LEU A 343 -8.95 -6.14 11.04
C LEU A 343 -8.58 -7.56 10.58
N LEU A 344 -8.55 -8.53 11.50
CA LEU A 344 -8.28 -9.94 11.12
C LEU A 344 -9.34 -10.48 10.15
N SER A 345 -10.62 -10.16 10.39
CA SER A 345 -11.71 -10.52 9.48
C SER A 345 -11.59 -9.82 8.11
N PHE A 346 -11.06 -8.60 8.07
CA PHE A 346 -10.77 -7.88 6.84
C PHE A 346 -9.66 -8.57 6.05
N VAL A 347 -8.60 -9.06 6.70
CA VAL A 347 -7.54 -9.85 6.04
C VAL A 347 -8.14 -11.07 5.34
N ASP A 348 -8.96 -11.84 6.06
CA ASP A 348 -9.61 -13.04 5.50
C ASP A 348 -10.49 -12.67 4.30
N LYS A 349 -11.36 -11.67 4.46
CA LYS A 349 -12.28 -11.24 3.40
C LYS A 349 -11.55 -10.73 2.16
N TYR A 350 -10.52 -9.90 2.33
CA TYR A 350 -9.77 -9.33 1.21
C TYR A 350 -8.94 -10.41 0.51
N ALA A 351 -8.33 -11.34 1.25
CA ALA A 351 -7.63 -12.49 0.68
C ALA A 351 -8.57 -13.38 -0.14
N ASP A 352 -9.77 -13.69 0.38
CA ASP A 352 -10.78 -14.45 -0.36
C ASP A 352 -11.21 -13.72 -1.64
N GLU A 353 -11.41 -12.39 -1.57
CA GLU A 353 -11.78 -11.57 -2.74
C GLU A 353 -10.72 -11.63 -3.84
N ILE A 354 -9.43 -11.59 -3.48
CA ILE A 354 -8.33 -11.56 -4.48
C ILE A 354 -7.77 -12.93 -4.83
N LYS A 355 -8.22 -14.02 -4.20
CA LYS A 355 -7.58 -15.35 -4.27
C LYS A 355 -7.26 -15.80 -5.70
N GLU A 356 -8.24 -15.76 -6.60
CA GLU A 356 -8.05 -16.16 -7.99
C GLU A 356 -7.19 -15.16 -8.78
N SER A 357 -7.37 -13.86 -8.53
CA SER A 357 -6.56 -12.79 -9.14
C SER A 357 -5.07 -12.94 -8.77
N ARG A 358 -4.78 -13.14 -7.48
CA ARG A 358 -3.44 -13.33 -6.93
C ARG A 358 -2.81 -14.62 -7.47
N ARG A 359 -3.59 -15.68 -7.66
CA ARG A 359 -3.09 -16.92 -8.25
C ARG A 359 -2.63 -16.72 -9.70
N GLU A 360 -3.39 -15.98 -10.52
CA GLU A 360 -2.96 -15.63 -11.88
C GLU A 360 -1.78 -14.65 -11.89
N ASP A 361 -1.71 -13.74 -10.92
CA ASP A 361 -0.56 -12.86 -10.72
C ASP A 361 0.73 -13.65 -10.43
N PHE A 362 0.66 -14.62 -9.51
CA PHE A 362 1.75 -15.52 -9.17
C PHE A 362 2.21 -16.33 -10.39
N LYS A 363 1.27 -16.87 -11.20
CA LYS A 363 1.63 -17.58 -12.43
C LYS A 363 2.39 -16.71 -13.43
N LYS A 364 2.02 -15.43 -13.56
CA LYS A 364 2.69 -14.51 -14.49
C LYS A 364 4.05 -14.03 -13.97
N TRP A 365 4.12 -13.64 -12.71
CA TRP A 365 5.27 -12.91 -12.16
C TRP A 365 6.19 -13.73 -11.26
N GLY A 366 5.74 -14.91 -10.81
CA GLY A 366 6.51 -15.81 -9.95
C GLY A 366 6.84 -15.24 -8.56
N ARG A 367 6.11 -14.20 -8.11
CA ARG A 367 6.37 -13.51 -6.84
C ARG A 367 5.49 -14.07 -5.73
N GLY A 368 6.10 -14.48 -4.63
CA GLY A 368 5.43 -15.14 -3.50
C GLY A 368 5.47 -16.66 -3.61
N SER A 369 4.52 -17.34 -2.97
CA SER A 369 4.36 -18.80 -2.96
C SER A 369 3.07 -19.24 -3.67
N SER A 370 3.01 -20.46 -4.21
CA SER A 370 1.75 -21.06 -4.67
C SER A 370 0.75 -21.31 -3.53
N ASP A 371 1.23 -21.38 -2.28
CA ASP A 371 0.41 -21.51 -1.08
C ASP A 371 0.00 -20.13 -0.53
N PHE A 372 -1.09 -19.60 -1.07
CA PHE A 372 -1.61 -18.29 -0.66
C PHE A 372 -2.21 -18.31 0.75
N GLU A 373 -2.77 -19.43 1.19
CA GLU A 373 -3.38 -19.53 2.53
C GLU A 373 -2.33 -19.34 3.61
N THR A 374 -1.15 -19.94 3.45
CA THR A 374 -0.03 -19.73 4.37
C THR A 374 0.44 -18.26 4.38
N GLU A 375 0.49 -17.57 3.24
CA GLU A 375 0.85 -16.14 3.22
C GLU A 375 -0.18 -15.25 3.94
N LYS A 376 -1.47 -15.57 3.79
CA LYS A 376 -2.57 -14.92 4.51
C LYS A 376 -2.46 -15.17 6.02
N GLU A 377 -2.20 -16.40 6.46
CA GLU A 377 -2.04 -16.69 7.88
C GLU A 377 -0.77 -16.03 8.47
N ASN A 378 0.34 -15.96 7.73
CA ASN A 378 1.54 -15.21 8.16
C ASN A 378 1.23 -13.73 8.44
N MET A 379 0.37 -13.09 7.63
CA MET A 379 -0.09 -11.72 7.89
C MET A 379 -0.87 -11.62 9.21
N LYS A 380 -1.76 -12.58 9.48
CA LYS A 380 -2.58 -12.59 10.71
C LYS A 380 -1.75 -12.91 11.95
N ASP A 381 -0.81 -13.83 11.83
CA ASP A 381 0.16 -14.15 12.89
C ASP A 381 1.04 -12.95 13.21
N TRP A 382 1.52 -12.24 12.18
CA TRP A 382 2.23 -10.98 12.35
C TRP A 382 1.40 -9.96 13.12
N LEU A 383 0.17 -9.68 12.68
CA LEU A 383 -0.70 -8.69 13.34
C LEU A 383 -0.98 -9.08 14.80
N THR A 384 -1.19 -10.37 15.07
CA THR A 384 -1.43 -10.91 16.41
C THR A 384 -0.22 -10.75 17.30
N ALA A 385 0.97 -11.10 16.80
CA ALA A 385 2.22 -10.93 17.53
C ALA A 385 2.56 -9.45 17.77
N ARG A 386 2.34 -8.57 16.77
CA ARG A 386 2.50 -7.12 16.94
C ARG A 386 1.53 -6.54 17.94
N ALA A 387 0.31 -7.05 18.01
CA ALA A 387 -0.63 -6.61 19.03
C ALA A 387 -0.13 -6.92 20.45
N VAL A 388 0.46 -8.11 20.68
CA VAL A 388 1.09 -8.44 21.97
C VAL A 388 2.25 -7.49 22.29
N TYR A 389 3.12 -7.22 21.31
CA TYR A 389 4.19 -6.23 21.48
C TYR A 389 3.66 -4.85 21.86
N ILE A 390 2.57 -4.38 21.24
CA ILE A 390 1.97 -3.08 21.58
C ILE A 390 1.31 -3.12 22.96
N ASP A 391 0.66 -4.24 23.34
CA ASP A 391 0.11 -4.44 24.69
C ASP A 391 1.19 -4.24 25.76
N GLU A 392 2.40 -4.76 25.54
CA GLU A 392 3.57 -4.54 26.40
C GLU A 392 4.09 -3.10 26.34
N LEU A 393 4.23 -2.54 25.13
CA LEU A 393 4.73 -1.17 24.92
C LEU A 393 3.91 -0.12 25.66
N VAL A 394 2.57 -0.23 25.62
CA VAL A 394 1.69 0.75 26.28
C VAL A 394 1.55 0.54 27.78
N ALA A 395 1.99 -0.61 28.32
CA ALA A 395 2.02 -0.82 29.77
C ALA A 395 2.99 0.15 30.44
N ASP A 396 4.06 0.54 29.74
CA ASP A 396 5.09 1.48 30.19
C ASP A 396 4.74 2.96 29.93
N TYR A 397 3.59 3.25 29.29
CA TYR A 397 3.14 4.60 28.94
C TYR A 397 2.29 5.26 30.01
#